data_AF-A0AAF0QNW5-F1
#
_entry.id   AF-A0AAF0QNW5-F1
#
_cell.length_a   1.000
_cell.length_b   1.000
_cell.length_c   1.000
_cell.angle_alpha   90.00
_cell.angle_beta   90.00
_cell.angle_gamma   90.00
#
_symmetry.space_group_name_H-M   'P 1'
#
loop_
_entity.id
_entity.type
_entity.pdbx_description
1 polymer ?
#
loop_
_entity_poly.entity_id
_entity_poly.type
_entity_poly.pdbx_seq_one_letter_code
_entity_poly.pdbx_strand_id
1 'polypeptide(L)'
;MADGEALCGAARKGEISSIKSLIDSGADVTFFDKDGLTPLMHAAKHGHAEVVKALLDAGAPWNALSPSNVSAGDFAMDAGHQEAFEVLLNTAIQAELILGTIARKDNAKGNSDGDYLDDRVTFSEDKIMDSDSKAIMMAWEKPLMEAHAKAVCSNGGHILNIGFGMGLVDTAIQQYAPLSHTIIEAHPEVYDRMMRAGWGEKETVKIIFGRWQDVISKLETYDGIFFDTYGEYYEDMREFHQHLPRLLKPGGIYSFFNGLCGGNPFFHIVYCQLVSLELESLGYSTQLIPLPVKDCLGESVWEGVKQKYWQLDTYYLPVCQSMSESE
;
A
#
# COMPACT_ATOMS: atom_id res chain seq x y z
N MET A 1 25.83 26.95 -1.95
CA MET A 1 26.45 26.32 -0.75
C MET A 1 26.17 27.11 0.51
N ALA A 2 26.59 28.39 0.61
CA ALA A 2 26.31 29.19 1.80
C ALA A 2 24.81 29.41 2.06
N ASP A 3 24.01 29.66 1.01
CA ASP A 3 22.57 29.92 1.16
C ASP A 3 21.77 28.68 1.56
N GLY A 4 22.18 27.49 1.10
CA GLY A 4 21.56 26.22 1.50
C GLY A 4 21.81 25.89 2.98
N GLU A 5 23.05 26.08 3.45
CA GLU A 5 23.39 25.96 4.87
C GLU A 5 22.64 26.99 5.73
N ALA A 6 22.51 28.23 5.25
CA ALA A 6 21.71 29.25 5.90
C ALA A 6 20.22 28.86 5.96
N LEU A 7 19.68 28.27 4.89
CA LEU A 7 18.30 27.81 4.82
C LEU A 7 18.05 26.65 5.80
N CYS A 8 18.96 25.67 5.89
CA CYS A 8 18.89 24.61 6.91
C CYS A 8 18.97 25.18 8.33
N GLY A 9 19.84 26.15 8.57
CA GLY A 9 19.98 26.83 9.86
C GLY A 9 18.72 27.59 10.28
N ALA A 10 18.11 28.33 9.35
CA ALA A 10 16.85 29.03 9.56
C ALA A 10 15.69 28.04 9.80
N ALA A 11 15.67 26.94 9.06
CA ALA A 11 14.63 25.92 9.17
C ALA A 11 14.65 25.23 10.53
N ARG A 12 15.85 24.88 11.01
CA ARG A 12 16.07 24.30 12.34
C ARG A 12 15.56 25.20 13.48
N LYS A 13 15.70 26.52 13.31
CA LYS A 13 15.30 27.52 14.31
C LYS A 13 13.86 28.01 14.19
N GLY A 14 13.15 27.66 13.11
CA GLY A 14 11.80 28.17 12.86
C GLY A 14 11.75 29.62 12.38
N GLU A 15 12.83 30.16 11.81
CA GLU A 15 12.91 31.56 11.41
C GLU A 15 12.19 31.82 10.08
N ILE A 16 10.85 31.86 10.10
CA ILE A 16 10.01 31.99 8.89
C ILE A 16 10.35 33.20 8.01
N SER A 17 10.75 34.33 8.60
CA SER A 17 11.15 35.52 7.84
C SER A 17 12.46 35.29 7.07
N SER A 18 13.44 34.61 7.69
CA SER A 18 14.70 34.23 7.06
C SER A 18 14.45 33.23 5.92
N ILE A 19 13.58 32.24 6.15
CA ILE A 19 13.18 31.24 5.15
C ILE A 19 12.62 31.91 3.90
N LYS A 20 11.63 32.78 4.05
CA LYS A 20 11.01 33.50 2.92
C LYS A 20 12.04 34.33 2.15
N SER A 21 12.84 35.12 2.85
CA SER A 21 13.89 35.96 2.24
C SER A 21 14.93 35.13 1.45
N LEU A 22 15.34 33.99 2.00
CA LEU A 22 16.29 33.10 1.33
C LEU A 22 15.68 32.44 0.09
N ILE A 23 14.44 31.97 0.16
CA ILE A 23 13.70 31.42 -0.99
C ILE A 23 13.54 32.48 -2.08
N ASP A 24 13.12 33.71 -1.71
CA ASP A 24 12.97 34.83 -2.65
C ASP A 24 14.30 35.22 -3.32
N SER A 25 15.42 34.96 -2.65
CA SER A 25 16.78 35.16 -3.18
C SER A 25 17.28 33.99 -4.04
N GLY A 26 16.47 32.95 -4.23
CA GLY A 26 16.80 31.76 -5.03
C GLY A 26 17.55 30.67 -4.28
N ALA A 27 17.46 30.61 -2.95
CA ALA A 27 18.03 29.51 -2.18
C ALA A 27 17.40 28.16 -2.57
N ASP A 28 18.23 27.15 -2.71
CA ASP A 28 17.82 25.80 -3.11
C ASP A 28 17.14 25.06 -1.93
N VAL A 29 15.82 24.89 -2.02
CA VAL A 29 15.02 24.16 -1.02
C VAL A 29 15.28 22.65 -1.01
N THR A 30 15.97 22.12 -2.02
CA THR A 30 16.34 20.70 -2.16
C THR A 30 17.74 20.39 -1.60
N PHE A 31 18.44 21.41 -1.08
CA PHE A 31 19.79 21.29 -0.55
C PHE A 31 19.89 20.27 0.58
N PHE A 32 20.96 19.47 0.58
CA PHE A 32 21.34 18.59 1.68
C PHE A 32 22.55 19.16 2.41
N ASP A 33 22.44 19.31 3.72
CA ASP A 33 23.57 19.73 4.55
C ASP A 33 24.58 18.58 4.78
N LYS A 34 25.66 18.88 5.51
CA LYS A 34 26.69 17.91 5.87
C LYS A 34 26.18 16.69 6.67
N ASP A 35 25.02 16.80 7.31
CA ASP A 35 24.40 15.72 8.08
C ASP A 35 23.45 14.88 7.18
N GLY A 36 23.34 15.25 5.90
CA GLY A 36 22.46 14.60 4.93
C GLY A 36 20.99 14.96 5.15
N LEU A 37 20.70 16.13 5.71
CA LEU A 37 19.33 16.58 5.97
C LEU A 37 18.96 17.80 5.12
N THR A 38 17.72 17.82 4.63
CA THR A 38 17.15 18.95 3.91
C THR A 38 16.61 20.02 4.88
N PRO A 39 16.39 21.27 4.43
CA PRO A 39 15.68 22.26 5.22
C PRO A 39 14.33 21.76 5.73
N LEU A 40 13.59 21.02 4.89
CA LEU A 40 12.28 20.47 5.24
C LEU A 40 12.38 19.45 6.39
N MET A 41 13.40 18.58 6.37
CA MET A 41 13.65 17.64 7.47
C MET A 41 14.02 18.36 8.77
N HIS A 42 14.83 19.43 8.71
CA HIS A 42 15.14 20.22 9.91
C HIS A 42 13.91 20.89 10.50
N ALA A 43 13.06 21.49 9.66
CA ALA A 43 11.83 22.13 10.10
C ALA A 43 10.86 21.12 10.73
N ALA A 44 10.69 19.96 10.10
CA ALA A 44 9.81 18.89 10.56
C ALA A 44 10.30 18.28 11.89
N LYS A 45 11.61 18.00 12.01
CA LYS A 45 12.25 17.46 13.23
C LYS A 45 12.10 18.36 14.46
N HIS A 46 11.91 19.67 14.26
CA HIS A 46 11.75 20.64 15.35
C HIS A 46 10.34 21.23 15.43
N GLY A 47 9.39 20.71 14.64
CA GLY A 47 7.97 21.04 14.74
C GLY A 47 7.58 22.41 14.19
N HIS A 48 8.40 23.02 13.32
CA HIS A 48 8.14 24.35 12.77
C HIS A 48 7.16 24.27 11.58
N ALA A 49 5.88 24.01 11.86
CA ALA A 49 4.84 23.77 10.85
C ALA A 49 4.71 24.90 9.81
N GLU A 50 4.85 26.17 10.23
CA GLU A 50 4.83 27.30 9.29
C GLU A 50 6.02 27.28 8.30
N VAL A 51 7.19 26.85 8.76
CA VAL A 51 8.38 26.72 7.92
C VAL A 51 8.25 25.50 7.00
N VAL A 52 7.74 24.38 7.52
CA VAL A 52 7.40 23.19 6.71
C VAL A 52 6.51 23.59 5.55
N LYS A 53 5.41 24.31 5.83
CA LYS A 53 4.49 24.80 4.80
C LYS A 53 5.20 25.68 3.77
N ALA A 54 5.97 26.67 4.20
CA ALA A 54 6.67 27.59 3.28
C ALA A 54 7.68 26.87 2.37
N LEU A 55 8.38 25.85 2.88
CA LEU A 55 9.31 25.04 2.08
C LEU A 55 8.56 24.17 1.06
N LEU A 56 7.45 23.55 1.45
CA LEU A 56 6.60 22.76 0.54
C LEU A 56 5.98 23.64 -0.56
N ASP A 57 5.47 24.82 -0.21
CA ASP A 57 4.92 25.80 -1.17
C ASP A 57 6.00 26.26 -2.18
N ALA A 58 7.28 26.25 -1.78
CA ALA A 58 8.42 26.54 -2.63
C ALA A 58 8.95 25.34 -3.42
N GLY A 59 8.28 24.18 -3.36
CA GLY A 59 8.63 22.99 -4.12
C GLY A 59 9.65 22.06 -3.45
N ALA A 60 9.86 22.16 -2.13
CA ALA A 60 10.67 21.19 -1.42
C ALA A 60 10.03 19.78 -1.54
N PRO A 61 10.79 18.74 -1.91
CA PRO A 61 10.26 17.39 -2.05
C PRO A 61 9.87 16.82 -0.70
N TRP A 62 8.58 16.53 -0.51
CA TRP A 62 8.05 15.92 0.72
C TRP A 62 8.61 14.50 0.96
N ASN A 63 8.97 13.82 -0.13
CA ASN A 63 9.44 12.44 -0.16
C ASN A 63 10.98 12.30 -0.21
N ALA A 64 11.73 13.37 0.02
CA ALA A 64 13.18 13.26 0.17
C ALA A 64 13.55 12.42 1.40
N LEU A 65 14.63 11.65 1.28
CA LEU A 65 15.11 10.73 2.30
C LEU A 65 16.54 11.10 2.71
N SER A 66 16.79 11.05 4.02
CA SER A 66 18.15 11.14 4.57
C SER A 66 18.95 9.87 4.26
N PRO A 67 20.28 9.85 4.49
CA PRO A 67 21.10 8.63 4.34
C PRO A 67 20.61 7.43 5.17
N SER A 68 19.84 7.67 6.22
CA SER A 68 19.24 6.64 7.07
C SER A 68 17.81 6.25 6.65
N ASN A 69 17.38 6.62 5.44
CA ASN A 69 16.04 6.34 4.90
C ASN A 69 14.88 6.98 5.68
N VAL A 70 15.14 8.11 6.35
CA VAL A 70 14.14 8.88 7.14
C VAL A 70 13.70 10.11 6.35
N SER A 71 12.39 10.27 6.19
CA SER A 71 11.74 11.43 5.53
C SER A 71 11.46 12.57 6.52
N ALA A 72 11.06 13.74 6.00
CA ALA A 72 10.58 14.83 6.87
C ALA A 72 9.36 14.43 7.71
N GLY A 73 8.45 13.63 7.15
CA GLY A 73 7.27 13.15 7.86
C GLY A 73 7.61 12.18 9.00
N ASP A 74 8.60 11.30 8.80
CA ASP A 74 9.11 10.43 9.86
C ASP A 74 9.70 11.25 11.01
N PHE A 75 10.50 12.28 10.71
CA PHE A 75 11.05 13.17 11.74
C PHE A 75 9.95 13.90 12.54
N ALA A 76 8.89 14.39 11.89
CA ALA A 76 7.78 15.02 12.58
C ALA A 76 7.02 14.01 13.47
N MET A 77 6.81 12.80 12.97
CA MET A 77 6.12 11.73 13.70
C MET A 77 6.91 11.27 14.93
N ASP A 78 8.20 10.94 14.76
CA ASP A 78 9.07 10.46 15.84
C ASP A 78 9.26 11.49 16.96
N ALA A 79 9.24 12.79 16.61
CA ALA A 79 9.34 13.89 17.57
C ALA A 79 7.99 14.32 18.16
N GLY A 80 6.86 13.74 17.73
CA GLY A 80 5.52 14.06 18.22
C GLY A 80 5.01 15.44 17.75
N HIS A 81 5.48 15.94 16.61
CA HIS A 81 5.13 17.25 16.08
C HIS A 81 3.92 17.18 15.13
N GLN A 82 2.73 17.06 15.74
CA GLN A 82 1.47 16.81 15.04
C GLN A 82 1.16 17.81 13.92
N GLU A 83 1.28 19.12 14.16
CA GLU A 83 0.95 20.14 13.16
C GLU A 83 1.86 20.06 11.93
N ALA A 84 3.17 19.84 12.13
CA ALA A 84 4.11 19.67 11.03
C ALA A 84 3.82 18.38 10.24
N PHE A 85 3.49 17.30 10.95
CA PHE A 85 3.10 16.02 10.37
C PHE A 85 1.85 16.15 9.50
N GLU A 86 0.79 16.83 9.98
CA GLU A 86 -0.45 17.03 9.24
C GLU A 86 -0.23 17.84 7.95
N VAL A 87 0.59 18.88 7.99
CA VAL A 87 0.95 19.65 6.79
C VAL A 87 1.65 18.76 5.75
N LEU A 88 2.60 17.94 6.18
CA LEU A 88 3.33 17.01 5.31
C LEU A 88 2.40 15.95 4.72
N LEU A 89 1.56 15.32 5.55
CA LEU A 89 0.62 14.28 5.15
C LEU A 89 -0.37 14.80 4.10
N ASN A 90 -0.99 15.96 4.36
CA ASN A 90 -1.93 16.57 3.43
C ASN A 90 -1.26 16.92 2.10
N THR A 91 -0.04 17.44 2.13
CA THR A 91 0.71 17.78 0.90
C THR A 91 1.07 16.53 0.10
N ALA A 92 1.49 15.46 0.78
CA ALA A 92 1.84 14.19 0.15
C ALA A 92 0.62 13.55 -0.54
N ILE A 93 -0.53 13.47 0.15
CA ILE A 93 -1.79 12.95 -0.43
C ILE A 93 -2.20 13.76 -1.66
N GLN A 94 -2.15 15.09 -1.57
CA GLN A 94 -2.48 15.97 -2.70
C GLN A 94 -1.55 15.75 -3.90
N ALA A 95 -0.24 15.61 -3.65
CA ALA A 95 0.73 15.33 -4.69
C ALA A 95 0.44 14.00 -5.38
N GLU A 96 0.21 12.92 -4.62
CA GLU A 96 -0.10 11.59 -5.16
C GLU A 96 -1.40 11.57 -5.99
N LEU A 97 -2.46 12.24 -5.52
CA LEU A 97 -3.72 12.38 -6.27
C LEU A 97 -3.52 13.08 -7.63
N ILE A 98 -2.70 14.14 -7.65
CA ILE A 98 -2.38 14.89 -8.87
C ILE A 98 -1.55 14.02 -9.81
N LEU A 99 -0.49 13.38 -9.30
CA LEU A 99 0.41 12.53 -10.10
C LEU A 99 -0.35 11.34 -10.70
N GLY A 100 -1.17 10.65 -9.92
CA GLY A 100 -2.03 9.58 -10.42
C GLY A 100 -2.97 10.08 -11.52
N THR A 101 -3.54 11.29 -11.37
CA THR A 101 -4.41 11.88 -12.40
C THR A 101 -3.68 12.18 -13.71
N ILE A 102 -2.42 12.61 -13.63
CA ILE A 102 -1.57 12.86 -14.80
C ILE A 102 -1.22 11.54 -15.47
N ALA A 103 -0.71 10.55 -14.71
CA ALA A 103 -0.35 9.23 -15.22
C ALA A 103 -1.50 8.57 -15.99
N ARG A 104 -2.74 8.67 -15.48
CA ARG A 104 -3.95 8.17 -16.15
C ARG A 104 -4.24 8.85 -17.50
N LYS A 105 -4.02 10.17 -17.60
CA LYS A 105 -4.23 10.91 -18.86
C LYS A 105 -3.23 10.51 -19.94
N ASP A 106 -2.04 10.08 -19.53
CA ASP A 106 -0.98 9.65 -20.44
C ASP A 106 -1.18 8.18 -20.85
N ASN A 107 -1.58 7.29 -19.92
CA ASN A 107 -1.92 5.89 -20.23
C ASN A 107 -3.18 5.77 -21.10
N ALA A 108 -4.17 6.66 -20.98
CA ALA A 108 -5.32 6.69 -21.91
C ALA A 108 -4.92 6.99 -23.38
N LYS A 109 -3.67 7.41 -23.63
CA LYS A 109 -3.12 7.70 -24.95
C LYS A 109 -2.12 6.65 -25.46
N GLY A 110 -1.84 5.59 -24.70
CA GLY A 110 -0.92 4.52 -25.09
C GLY A 110 -1.22 3.21 -24.36
N ASN A 111 -1.30 2.10 -25.11
CA ASN A 111 -1.37 0.75 -24.55
C ASN A 111 -0.08 0.44 -23.79
N SER A 112 -0.20 -0.10 -22.58
CA SER A 112 0.86 -0.80 -21.84
C SER A 112 0.19 -1.82 -20.91
N ASP A 113 0.72 -3.00 -20.61
CA ASP A 113 1.91 -3.70 -21.08
C ASP A 113 1.73 -5.20 -20.72
N GLY A 114 2.69 -6.05 -21.10
CA GLY A 114 2.64 -7.52 -21.14
C GLY A 114 2.05 -8.30 -19.95
N ASP A 115 1.65 -9.54 -20.25
CA ASP A 115 1.06 -10.51 -19.31
C ASP A 115 2.08 -10.92 -18.25
N TYR A 116 2.14 -10.18 -17.14
CA TYR A 116 3.09 -10.44 -16.04
C TYR A 116 2.90 -11.85 -15.42
N LEU A 117 1.75 -12.49 -15.65
CA LEU A 117 1.49 -13.87 -15.23
C LEU A 117 2.35 -14.90 -16.00
N ASP A 118 2.99 -14.50 -17.11
CA ASP A 118 3.92 -15.33 -17.87
C ASP A 118 5.36 -15.30 -17.33
N ASP A 119 5.67 -14.42 -16.37
CA ASP A 119 7.00 -14.33 -15.78
C ASP A 119 7.31 -15.57 -14.92
N ARG A 120 8.51 -16.12 -15.09
CA ARG A 120 8.94 -17.30 -14.33
C ARG A 120 9.11 -16.96 -12.86
N VAL A 121 8.42 -17.70 -12.01
CA VAL A 121 8.60 -17.64 -10.55
C VAL A 121 9.27 -18.89 -10.01
N THR A 122 9.96 -18.76 -8.88
CA THR A 122 10.58 -19.86 -8.15
C THR A 122 9.86 -20.06 -6.82
N PHE A 123 9.46 -21.30 -6.56
CA PHE A 123 8.82 -21.71 -5.32
C PHE A 123 9.84 -22.39 -4.39
N SER A 124 9.80 -22.02 -3.11
CA SER A 124 10.25 -22.88 -2.01
C SER A 124 9.09 -23.11 -1.03
N GLU A 125 9.31 -23.91 0.02
CA GLU A 125 8.30 -24.12 1.06
C GLU A 125 7.86 -22.81 1.73
N ASP A 126 8.73 -21.81 1.77
CA ASP A 126 8.56 -20.59 2.57
C ASP A 126 8.43 -19.29 1.76
N LYS A 127 8.62 -19.32 0.43
CA LYS A 127 8.57 -18.12 -0.42
C LYS A 127 8.28 -18.41 -1.90
N ILE A 128 7.65 -17.43 -2.53
CA ILE A 128 7.61 -17.27 -3.99
C ILE A 128 8.54 -16.11 -4.34
N MET A 129 9.41 -16.29 -5.33
CA MET A 129 10.27 -15.24 -5.85
C MET A 129 10.12 -15.11 -7.37
N ASP A 130 10.26 -13.90 -7.90
CA ASP A 130 10.35 -13.70 -9.35
C ASP A 130 11.72 -14.09 -9.90
N SER A 131 11.86 -13.96 -11.22
CA SER A 131 13.10 -14.27 -11.94
C SER A 131 14.32 -13.42 -11.51
N ASP A 132 14.11 -12.27 -10.85
CA ASP A 132 15.15 -11.38 -10.35
C ASP A 132 15.53 -11.64 -8.87
N SER A 133 14.88 -12.63 -8.23
CA SER A 133 14.98 -12.93 -6.79
C SER A 133 14.37 -11.85 -5.89
N LYS A 134 13.36 -11.13 -6.38
CA LYS A 134 12.48 -10.30 -5.54
C LYS A 134 11.46 -11.23 -4.90
N ALA A 135 11.25 -11.09 -3.58
CA ALA A 135 10.22 -11.85 -2.90
C ALA A 135 8.84 -11.34 -3.34
N ILE A 136 7.97 -12.27 -3.73
CA ILE A 136 6.58 -12.02 -4.13
C ILE A 136 5.63 -12.27 -2.98
N MET A 137 5.77 -13.43 -2.33
CA MET A 137 4.96 -13.83 -1.18
C MET A 137 5.84 -14.66 -0.27
N MET A 138 5.67 -14.54 1.05
CA MET A 138 6.50 -15.22 2.04
C MET A 138 5.68 -15.77 3.20
N ALA A 139 6.14 -16.87 3.79
CA ALA A 139 5.42 -17.55 4.86
C ALA A 139 5.14 -16.68 6.11
N TRP A 140 5.90 -15.61 6.33
CA TRP A 140 5.67 -14.67 7.44
C TRP A 140 4.30 -13.97 7.34
N GLU A 141 3.71 -13.90 6.15
CA GLU A 141 2.41 -13.28 5.90
C GLU A 141 1.24 -14.14 6.37
N LYS A 142 1.48 -15.41 6.75
CA LYS A 142 0.42 -16.33 7.16
C LYS A 142 -0.52 -15.74 8.23
N PRO A 143 -0.06 -15.12 9.32
CA PRO A 143 -0.96 -14.49 10.30
C PRO A 143 -1.78 -13.34 9.71
N LEU A 144 -1.23 -12.62 8.71
CA LEU A 144 -1.96 -11.57 7.99
C LEU A 144 -3.06 -12.17 7.13
N MET A 145 -2.75 -13.21 6.37
CA MET A 145 -3.72 -13.94 5.55
C MET A 145 -4.86 -14.54 6.39
N GLU A 146 -4.54 -15.07 7.57
CA GLU A 146 -5.54 -15.55 8.54
C GLU A 146 -6.43 -14.41 9.07
N ALA A 147 -5.86 -13.24 9.35
CA ALA A 147 -6.61 -12.06 9.78
C ALA A 147 -7.52 -11.51 8.67
N HIS A 148 -7.03 -11.47 7.42
CA HIS A 148 -7.82 -11.11 6.24
C HIS A 148 -8.97 -12.08 6.02
N ALA A 149 -8.70 -13.39 6.03
CA ALA A 149 -9.72 -14.44 5.90
C ALA A 149 -10.80 -14.30 6.97
N LYS A 150 -10.40 -14.08 8.24
CA LYS A 150 -11.33 -13.83 9.34
C LYS A 150 -12.23 -12.62 9.08
N ALA A 151 -11.68 -11.53 8.56
CA ALA A 151 -12.43 -10.32 8.26
C ALA A 151 -13.44 -10.56 7.14
N VAL A 152 -13.00 -11.05 5.98
CA VAL A 152 -13.89 -11.20 4.81
C VAL A 152 -14.94 -12.30 5.01
N CYS A 153 -14.65 -13.31 5.84
CA CYS A 153 -15.59 -14.40 6.13
C CYS A 153 -16.54 -14.11 7.31
N SER A 154 -16.51 -12.93 7.94
CA SER A 154 -17.26 -12.69 9.19
C SER A 154 -18.77 -12.88 9.05
N ASN A 155 -19.30 -12.67 7.84
CA ASN A 155 -20.71 -12.80 7.51
C ASN A 155 -21.05 -14.14 6.83
N GLY A 156 -20.06 -15.02 6.65
CA GLY A 156 -20.19 -16.23 5.84
C GLY A 156 -20.49 -15.90 4.37
N GLY A 157 -21.28 -16.76 3.72
CA GLY A 157 -21.77 -16.49 2.36
C GLY A 157 -20.73 -16.74 1.26
N HIS A 158 -20.79 -15.92 0.22
CA HIS A 158 -19.97 -16.07 -0.98
C HIS A 158 -18.70 -15.23 -0.86
N ILE A 159 -17.54 -15.87 -0.90
CA ILE A 159 -16.24 -15.21 -0.74
C ILE A 159 -15.48 -15.22 -2.06
N LEU A 160 -14.89 -14.09 -2.41
CA LEU A 160 -13.98 -13.94 -3.54
C LEU A 160 -12.57 -13.69 -3.02
N ASN A 161 -11.62 -14.49 -3.49
CA ASN A 161 -10.20 -14.21 -3.42
C ASN A 161 -9.70 -13.82 -4.82
N ILE A 162 -9.09 -12.64 -4.93
CA ILE A 162 -8.40 -12.15 -6.11
C ILE A 162 -6.94 -12.03 -5.72
N GLY A 163 -6.09 -12.92 -6.21
CA GLY A 163 -4.70 -12.73 -5.87
C GLY A 163 -3.74 -13.84 -6.25
N PHE A 164 -2.49 -13.40 -6.27
CA PHE A 164 -1.33 -14.19 -6.57
C PHE A 164 -0.75 -14.70 -5.25
N GLY A 165 -0.90 -15.99 -4.93
CA GLY A 165 -0.39 -16.49 -3.66
C GLY A 165 -0.18 -17.98 -3.54
N MET A 166 0.46 -18.41 -2.44
CA MET A 166 0.72 -19.83 -2.13
C MET A 166 -0.53 -20.62 -1.68
N GLY A 167 -1.74 -20.04 -1.83
CA GLY A 167 -2.98 -20.61 -1.31
C GLY A 167 -3.15 -20.48 0.21
N LEU A 168 -2.35 -19.61 0.87
CA LEU A 168 -2.42 -19.39 2.32
C LEU A 168 -3.78 -18.80 2.73
N VAL A 169 -4.18 -17.70 2.08
CA VAL A 169 -5.48 -17.07 2.34
C VAL A 169 -6.64 -17.99 1.95
N ASP A 170 -6.52 -18.73 0.84
CA ASP A 170 -7.54 -19.69 0.42
C ASP A 170 -7.75 -20.77 1.49
N THR A 171 -6.66 -21.32 2.01
CA THR A 171 -6.69 -22.32 3.08
C THR A 171 -7.32 -21.75 4.34
N ALA A 172 -7.01 -20.49 4.70
CA ALA A 172 -7.60 -19.82 5.84
C ALA A 172 -9.11 -19.57 5.64
N ILE A 173 -9.53 -19.08 4.46
CA ILE A 173 -10.94 -18.85 4.10
C ILE A 173 -11.76 -20.14 4.25
N GLN A 174 -11.23 -21.28 3.78
CA GLN A 174 -11.92 -22.57 3.87
C GLN A 174 -12.19 -23.04 5.30
N GLN A 175 -11.42 -22.58 6.30
CA GLN A 175 -11.68 -22.91 7.72
C GLN A 175 -13.00 -22.32 8.22
N TYR A 176 -13.52 -21.28 7.56
CA TYR A 176 -14.79 -20.64 7.86
C TYR A 176 -15.98 -21.23 7.11
N ALA A 177 -15.76 -22.28 6.29
CA ALA A 177 -16.79 -22.98 5.53
C ALA A 177 -17.75 -22.03 4.76
N PRO A 178 -17.23 -21.18 3.84
CA PRO A 178 -18.07 -20.30 3.06
C PRO A 178 -19.06 -21.09 2.17
N LEU A 179 -20.19 -20.47 1.83
CA LEU A 179 -21.19 -21.06 0.95
C LEU A 179 -20.61 -21.31 -0.46
N SER A 180 -19.80 -20.36 -0.93
CA SER A 180 -18.94 -20.57 -2.09
C SER A 180 -17.64 -19.77 -1.94
N HIS A 181 -16.56 -20.27 -2.52
CA HIS A 181 -15.27 -19.64 -2.54
C HIS A 181 -14.77 -19.54 -3.98
N THR A 182 -14.79 -18.33 -4.54
CA THR A 182 -14.29 -18.05 -5.90
C THR A 182 -12.83 -17.60 -5.81
N ILE A 183 -11.96 -18.19 -6.62
CA ILE A 183 -10.52 -17.90 -6.64
C ILE A 183 -10.13 -17.51 -8.07
N ILE A 184 -9.53 -16.33 -8.24
CA ILE A 184 -9.08 -15.79 -9.53
C ILE A 184 -7.66 -15.21 -9.43
N GLU A 185 -7.00 -15.04 -10.57
CA GLU A 185 -5.66 -14.44 -10.70
C GLU A 185 -4.53 -15.16 -9.94
N ALA A 186 -4.66 -16.48 -9.73
CA ALA A 186 -3.52 -17.23 -9.23
C ALA A 186 -2.49 -17.47 -10.34
N HIS A 187 -1.21 -17.58 -9.97
CA HIS A 187 -0.16 -17.97 -10.92
C HIS A 187 -0.46 -19.35 -11.54
N PRO A 188 -0.09 -19.62 -12.82
CA PRO A 188 -0.27 -20.92 -13.45
C PRO A 188 0.24 -22.12 -12.61
N GLU A 189 1.43 -22.00 -12.01
CA GLU A 189 1.97 -23.07 -11.14
C GLU A 189 1.19 -23.24 -9.82
N VAL A 190 0.58 -22.16 -9.30
CA VAL A 190 -0.31 -22.23 -8.13
C VAL A 190 -1.59 -22.97 -8.52
N TYR A 191 -2.18 -22.65 -9.68
CA TYR A 191 -3.32 -23.40 -10.19
C TYR A 191 -3.00 -24.90 -10.32
N ASP A 192 -1.87 -25.25 -10.91
CA ASP A 192 -1.45 -26.66 -11.05
C ASP A 192 -1.29 -27.36 -9.70
N ARG A 193 -0.80 -26.65 -8.67
CA ARG A 193 -0.72 -27.17 -7.30
C ARG A 193 -2.10 -27.32 -6.67
N MET A 194 -2.99 -26.33 -6.84
CA MET A 194 -4.36 -26.36 -6.32
C MET A 194 -5.15 -27.53 -6.91
N MET A 195 -5.06 -27.73 -8.23
CA MET A 195 -5.73 -28.84 -8.91
C MET A 195 -5.21 -30.20 -8.42
N ARG A 196 -3.89 -30.36 -8.25
CA ARG A 196 -3.30 -31.58 -7.67
C ARG A 196 -3.71 -31.84 -6.21
N ALA A 197 -3.96 -30.77 -5.45
CA ALA A 197 -4.45 -30.85 -4.07
C ALA A 197 -5.98 -31.00 -3.96
N GLY A 198 -6.69 -31.22 -5.08
CA GLY A 198 -8.12 -31.49 -5.12
C GLY A 198 -9.01 -30.26 -4.92
N TRP A 199 -8.48 -29.04 -5.08
CA TRP A 199 -9.30 -27.82 -4.91
C TRP A 199 -10.42 -27.72 -5.94
N GLY A 200 -10.17 -28.13 -7.18
CA GLY A 200 -11.20 -28.15 -8.23
C GLY A 200 -12.29 -29.21 -8.03
N GLU A 201 -12.11 -30.15 -7.11
CA GLU A 201 -13.09 -31.19 -6.78
C GLU A 201 -14.02 -30.78 -5.63
N LYS A 202 -13.70 -29.70 -4.91
CA LYS A 202 -14.53 -29.19 -3.82
C LYS A 202 -15.77 -28.50 -4.40
N GLU A 203 -16.96 -28.98 -4.04
CA GLU A 203 -18.24 -28.42 -4.52
C GLU A 203 -18.42 -26.94 -4.20
N THR A 204 -17.82 -26.45 -3.11
CA THR A 204 -17.91 -25.05 -2.68
C THR A 204 -16.85 -24.15 -3.33
N VAL A 205 -15.93 -24.67 -4.13
CA VAL A 205 -14.82 -23.89 -4.71
C VAL A 205 -15.04 -23.70 -6.22
N LYS A 206 -14.87 -22.45 -6.68
CA LYS A 206 -14.92 -22.06 -8.10
C LYS A 206 -13.61 -21.40 -8.49
N ILE A 207 -12.81 -22.07 -9.31
CA ILE A 207 -11.55 -21.51 -9.83
C ILE A 207 -11.84 -20.90 -11.21
N ILE A 208 -11.51 -19.62 -11.39
CA ILE A 208 -11.60 -18.95 -12.69
C ILE A 208 -10.19 -18.57 -13.13
N PHE A 209 -9.76 -19.11 -14.27
CA PHE A 209 -8.43 -18.90 -14.82
C PHE A 209 -8.34 -17.55 -15.56
N GLY A 210 -7.23 -16.85 -15.35
CA GLY A 210 -6.90 -15.57 -15.98
C GLY A 210 -6.91 -14.41 -15.00
N ARG A 211 -6.53 -13.23 -15.51
CA ARG A 211 -6.51 -11.99 -14.73
C ARG A 211 -7.92 -11.53 -14.41
N TRP A 212 -8.08 -10.81 -13.31
CA TRP A 212 -9.34 -10.26 -12.85
C TRP A 212 -9.94 -9.34 -13.91
N GLN A 213 -9.13 -8.56 -14.63
CA GLN A 213 -9.57 -7.69 -15.73
C GLN A 213 -10.29 -8.49 -16.83
N ASP A 214 -9.75 -9.67 -17.17
CA ASP A 214 -10.27 -10.51 -18.25
C ASP A 214 -11.55 -11.25 -17.82
N VAL A 215 -11.71 -11.51 -16.51
CA VAL A 215 -12.81 -12.33 -15.98
C VAL A 215 -13.83 -11.55 -15.17
N ILE A 216 -13.67 -10.23 -15.01
CA ILE A 216 -14.54 -9.40 -14.17
C ILE A 216 -16.02 -9.51 -14.55
N SER A 217 -16.31 -9.69 -15.84
CA SER A 217 -17.68 -9.86 -16.35
C SER A 217 -18.35 -11.16 -15.91
N LYS A 218 -17.55 -12.16 -15.48
CA LYS A 218 -18.02 -13.47 -14.98
C LYS A 218 -18.20 -13.48 -13.45
N LEU A 219 -17.77 -12.42 -12.77
CA LEU A 219 -17.84 -12.32 -11.31
C LEU A 219 -19.25 -11.96 -10.85
N GLU A 220 -19.65 -12.62 -9.77
CA GLU A 220 -20.96 -12.49 -9.12
C GLU A 220 -20.87 -11.42 -8.02
N THR A 221 -21.83 -11.41 -7.09
CA THR A 221 -21.77 -10.57 -5.88
C THR A 221 -21.31 -11.39 -4.69
N TYR A 222 -20.55 -10.77 -3.80
CA TYR A 222 -19.85 -11.44 -2.72
C TYR A 222 -20.13 -10.77 -1.37
N ASP A 223 -20.18 -11.60 -0.34
CA ASP A 223 -20.31 -11.19 1.06
C ASP A 223 -18.93 -10.81 1.64
N GLY A 224 -17.86 -11.34 1.05
CA GLY A 224 -16.48 -10.99 1.38
C GLY A 224 -15.59 -11.00 0.14
N ILE A 225 -14.70 -10.01 0.02
CA ILE A 225 -13.71 -9.92 -1.06
C ILE A 225 -12.33 -9.66 -0.46
N PHE A 226 -11.36 -10.50 -0.79
CA PHE A 226 -9.95 -10.27 -0.53
C PHE A 226 -9.20 -10.00 -1.83
N PHE A 227 -8.35 -8.97 -1.85
CA PHE A 227 -7.57 -8.54 -3.02
C PHE A 227 -6.06 -8.45 -2.71
N ASP A 228 -5.25 -9.22 -3.44
CA ASP A 228 -3.81 -9.38 -3.24
C ASP A 228 -3.12 -9.74 -4.58
N THR A 229 -3.09 -8.79 -5.51
CA THR A 229 -2.52 -9.00 -6.86
C THR A 229 -1.03 -8.69 -6.90
N TYR A 230 -0.27 -9.47 -7.69
CA TYR A 230 1.19 -9.35 -7.80
C TYR A 230 1.66 -7.99 -8.34
N GLY A 231 0.90 -7.41 -9.26
CA GLY A 231 1.06 -6.02 -9.63
C GLY A 231 0.64 -5.15 -8.45
N GLU A 232 1.54 -4.91 -7.48
CA GLU A 232 1.36 -3.89 -6.44
C GLU A 232 1.40 -2.46 -7.03
N TYR A 233 0.97 -2.30 -8.28
CA TYR A 233 0.71 -1.00 -8.86
C TYR A 233 -0.57 -0.50 -8.22
N TYR A 234 -0.44 0.61 -7.49
CA TYR A 234 -1.57 1.29 -6.88
C TYR A 234 -2.75 1.52 -7.86
N GLU A 235 -2.47 1.74 -9.15
CA GLU A 235 -3.52 1.91 -10.17
C GLU A 235 -4.35 0.63 -10.43
N ASP A 236 -3.78 -0.57 -10.34
CA ASP A 236 -4.53 -1.83 -10.55
C ASP A 236 -5.55 -2.03 -9.42
N MET A 237 -5.12 -1.84 -8.17
CA MET A 237 -6.00 -1.89 -7.01
C MET A 237 -7.10 -0.80 -7.10
N ARG A 238 -6.71 0.41 -7.50
CA ARG A 238 -7.64 1.54 -7.68
C ARG A 238 -8.66 1.27 -8.80
N GLU A 239 -8.25 0.66 -9.91
CA GLU A 239 -9.14 0.23 -10.98
C GLU A 239 -10.14 -0.81 -10.45
N PHE A 240 -9.65 -1.81 -9.72
CA PHE A 240 -10.51 -2.80 -9.08
C PHE A 240 -11.52 -2.17 -8.11
N HIS A 241 -11.12 -1.16 -7.33
CA HIS A 241 -12.02 -0.44 -6.42
C HIS A 241 -13.25 0.13 -7.13
N GLN A 242 -13.14 0.56 -8.40
CA GLN A 242 -14.29 1.05 -9.19
C GLN A 242 -15.37 -0.02 -9.43
N HIS A 243 -15.01 -1.30 -9.30
CA HIS A 243 -15.94 -2.42 -9.44
C HIS A 243 -16.57 -2.87 -8.13
N LEU A 244 -16.09 -2.39 -6.96
CA LEU A 244 -16.65 -2.76 -5.66
C LEU A 244 -18.15 -2.48 -5.54
N PRO A 245 -18.71 -1.35 -6.02
CA PRO A 245 -20.16 -1.11 -5.95
C PRO A 245 -21.02 -2.16 -6.65
N ARG A 246 -20.45 -2.85 -7.65
CA ARG A 246 -21.13 -3.95 -8.35
C ARG A 246 -20.89 -5.29 -7.67
N LEU A 247 -19.71 -5.51 -7.08
CA LEU A 247 -19.24 -6.82 -6.62
C LEU A 247 -19.51 -7.08 -5.14
N LEU A 248 -19.40 -6.07 -4.28
CA LEU A 248 -19.57 -6.24 -2.85
C LEU A 248 -21.03 -6.01 -2.45
N LYS A 249 -21.63 -7.00 -1.78
CA LYS A 249 -23.01 -6.87 -1.29
C LYS A 249 -23.12 -5.82 -0.18
N PRO A 250 -24.30 -5.22 0.04
CA PRO A 250 -24.55 -4.41 1.22
C PRO A 250 -24.20 -5.17 2.50
N GLY A 251 -23.43 -4.53 3.39
CA GLY A 251 -22.91 -5.16 4.61
C GLY A 251 -21.73 -6.13 4.41
N GLY A 252 -21.35 -6.42 3.17
CA GLY A 252 -20.16 -7.22 2.85
C GLY A 252 -18.87 -6.51 3.25
N ILE A 253 -17.79 -7.30 3.40
CA ILE A 253 -16.47 -6.79 3.79
C ILE A 253 -15.48 -6.94 2.64
N TYR A 254 -14.83 -5.83 2.30
CA TYR A 254 -13.68 -5.81 1.41
C TYR A 254 -12.41 -5.64 2.24
N SER A 255 -11.38 -6.39 1.87
CA SER A 255 -10.05 -6.31 2.47
C SER A 255 -8.99 -6.55 1.39
N PHE A 256 -7.81 -5.99 1.55
CA PHE A 256 -6.73 -6.09 0.56
C PHE A 256 -5.37 -6.16 1.23
N PHE A 257 -4.38 -6.74 0.57
CA PHE A 257 -3.01 -6.70 1.05
C PHE A 257 -2.47 -5.25 1.01
N ASN A 258 -2.24 -4.68 2.19
CA ASN A 258 -1.85 -3.29 2.37
C ASN A 258 -0.32 -3.15 2.39
N GLY A 259 0.33 -3.53 1.30
CA GLY A 259 1.80 -3.56 1.17
C GLY A 259 2.46 -2.25 0.76
N LEU A 260 1.69 -1.27 0.28
CA LEU A 260 2.21 -0.05 -0.36
C LEU A 260 3.16 0.71 0.57
N CYS A 261 4.37 1.00 0.08
CA CYS A 261 5.42 1.69 0.80
C CYS A 261 5.83 1.05 2.14
N GLY A 262 5.74 -0.28 2.29
CA GLY A 262 6.14 -1.03 3.48
C GLY A 262 7.63 -0.90 3.92
N GLY A 263 8.43 -0.06 3.25
CA GLY A 263 9.80 0.29 3.63
C GLY A 263 9.99 1.64 4.33
N ASN A 264 8.97 2.50 4.36
CA ASN A 264 9.03 3.81 5.01
C ASN A 264 7.71 4.10 5.76
N PRO A 265 7.73 4.33 7.09
CA PRO A 265 6.52 4.51 7.89
C PRO A 265 5.62 5.65 7.42
N PHE A 266 6.19 6.83 7.19
CA PHE A 266 5.41 7.99 6.74
C PHE A 266 4.77 7.76 5.36
N PHE A 267 5.52 7.19 4.41
CA PHE A 267 4.98 6.92 3.06
C PHE A 267 3.86 5.87 3.11
N HIS A 268 4.00 4.85 3.95
CA HIS A 268 2.94 3.88 4.16
C HIS A 268 1.66 4.54 4.70
N ILE A 269 1.78 5.48 5.65
CA ILE A 269 0.63 6.25 6.16
C ILE A 269 -0.01 7.10 5.06
N VAL A 270 0.79 7.75 4.20
CA VAL A 270 0.29 8.52 3.04
C VAL A 270 -0.61 7.64 2.17
N TYR A 271 -0.13 6.45 1.79
CA TYR A 271 -0.91 5.53 0.94
C TYR A 271 -2.13 4.94 1.66
N CYS A 272 -2.03 4.64 2.96
CA CYS A 272 -3.19 4.22 3.75
C CYS A 272 -4.32 5.27 3.70
N GLN A 273 -3.98 6.55 3.87
CA GLN A 273 -4.96 7.64 3.83
C GLN A 273 -5.47 7.90 2.42
N LEU A 274 -4.59 7.87 1.42
CA LEU A 274 -4.95 8.01 0.01
C LEU A 274 -5.99 6.98 -0.41
N VAL A 275 -5.73 5.69 -0.15
CA VAL A 275 -6.64 4.58 -0.46
C VAL A 275 -7.97 4.74 0.29
N SER A 276 -7.92 5.12 1.57
CA SER A 276 -9.12 5.32 2.39
C SER A 276 -10.01 6.43 1.82
N LEU A 277 -9.43 7.55 1.39
CA LEU A 277 -10.16 8.68 0.78
C LEU A 277 -10.79 8.30 -0.57
N GLU A 278 -10.09 7.51 -1.39
CA GLU A 278 -10.65 7.05 -2.65
C GLU A 278 -11.79 6.04 -2.45
N LEU A 279 -11.65 5.12 -1.50
CA LEU A 279 -12.74 4.22 -1.11
C LEU A 279 -13.94 4.99 -0.52
N GLU A 280 -13.69 6.03 0.27
CA GLU A 280 -14.73 6.93 0.78
C GLU A 280 -15.48 7.63 -0.35
N SER A 281 -14.78 8.06 -1.40
CA SER A 281 -15.41 8.65 -2.60
C SER A 281 -16.33 7.67 -3.35
N LEU A 282 -16.15 6.36 -3.14
CA LEU A 282 -16.99 5.29 -3.65
C LEU A 282 -18.08 4.85 -2.67
N GLY A 283 -18.19 5.49 -1.51
CA GLY A 283 -19.17 5.19 -0.47
C GLY A 283 -18.74 4.08 0.49
N TYR A 284 -17.44 3.88 0.71
CA TYR A 284 -16.91 2.88 1.64
C TYR A 284 -16.13 3.51 2.80
N SER A 285 -16.37 3.03 4.01
CA SER A 285 -15.51 3.34 5.15
C SER A 285 -14.33 2.39 5.16
N THR A 286 -13.18 2.84 5.67
CA THR A 286 -11.97 2.02 5.82
C THR A 286 -11.51 2.05 7.28
N GLN A 287 -11.48 0.89 7.93
CA GLN A 287 -10.86 0.72 9.25
C GLN A 287 -9.49 0.07 9.08
N LEU A 288 -8.46 0.67 9.67
CA LEU A 288 -7.09 0.15 9.68
C LEU A 288 -6.78 -0.45 11.05
N ILE A 289 -6.78 -1.78 11.15
CA ILE A 289 -6.54 -2.51 12.39
C ILE A 289 -5.04 -2.82 12.52
N PRO A 290 -4.34 -2.32 13.55
CA PRO A 290 -2.91 -2.57 13.71
C PRO A 290 -2.64 -4.03 14.11
N LEU A 291 -1.77 -4.68 13.36
CA LEU A 291 -1.25 -6.03 13.60
C LEU A 291 0.27 -5.95 13.77
N PRO A 292 0.80 -6.12 14.98
CA PRO A 292 2.24 -6.18 15.20
C PRO A 292 2.84 -7.38 14.44
N VAL A 293 3.86 -7.12 13.63
CA VAL A 293 4.55 -8.13 12.80
C VAL A 293 6.04 -8.23 13.10
N LYS A 294 6.57 -7.38 13.99
CA LYS A 294 7.98 -7.34 14.38
C LYS A 294 8.59 -8.72 14.66
N ASP A 295 7.86 -9.56 15.41
CA ASP A 295 8.33 -10.89 15.80
C ASP A 295 8.33 -11.91 14.65
N CYS A 296 7.66 -11.59 13.54
CA CYS A 296 7.57 -12.40 12.33
C CYS A 296 8.65 -12.04 11.29
N LEU A 297 9.43 -10.98 11.49
CA LEU A 297 10.33 -10.39 10.49
C LEU A 297 11.83 -10.63 10.77
N GLY A 298 12.17 -11.69 11.51
CA GLY A 298 13.55 -12.04 11.85
C GLY A 298 14.49 -12.16 10.64
N GLU A 299 15.80 -11.96 10.84
CA GLU A 299 16.77 -11.93 9.73
C GLU A 299 16.76 -13.17 8.83
N SER A 300 16.48 -14.35 9.41
CA SER A 300 16.39 -15.63 8.68
C SER A 300 15.25 -15.68 7.68
N VAL A 301 14.17 -14.90 7.88
CA VAL A 301 13.04 -14.83 6.94
C VAL A 301 13.52 -14.30 5.59
N TRP A 302 14.41 -13.31 5.63
CA TRP A 302 14.89 -12.59 4.45
C TRP A 302 16.15 -13.18 3.84
N GLU A 303 16.62 -14.34 4.31
CA GLU A 303 17.82 -14.98 3.79
C GLU A 303 17.66 -15.31 2.29
N GLY A 304 18.57 -14.78 1.45
CA GLY A 304 18.51 -14.92 0.00
C GLY A 304 17.51 -13.99 -0.71
N VAL A 305 16.79 -13.13 0.02
CA VAL A 305 15.92 -12.10 -0.57
C VAL A 305 16.72 -10.82 -0.79
N LYS A 306 16.82 -10.36 -2.04
CA LYS A 306 17.60 -9.14 -2.37
C LYS A 306 16.90 -7.85 -1.97
N GLN A 307 15.57 -7.82 -2.03
CA GLN A 307 14.75 -6.64 -1.74
C GLN A 307 13.60 -7.02 -0.82
N LYS A 308 13.57 -6.44 0.38
CA LYS A 308 12.46 -6.59 1.33
C LYS A 308 11.35 -5.64 0.93
N TYR A 309 10.16 -6.16 0.63
CA TYR A 309 8.97 -5.36 0.36
C TYR A 309 8.33 -4.83 1.65
N TRP A 310 8.61 -5.47 2.79
CA TRP A 310 8.12 -5.05 4.09
C TRP A 310 9.21 -4.95 5.15
N GLN A 311 9.23 -3.84 5.89
CA GLN A 311 10.23 -3.51 6.93
C GLN A 311 9.61 -2.84 8.16
N LEU A 312 8.29 -2.63 8.21
CA LEU A 312 7.62 -1.97 9.32
C LEU A 312 7.28 -2.96 10.45
N ASP A 313 7.30 -2.47 11.70
CA ASP A 313 6.97 -3.28 12.89
C ASP A 313 5.47 -3.64 12.99
N THR A 314 4.61 -2.88 12.32
CA THR A 314 3.15 -3.02 12.38
C THR A 314 2.56 -3.00 10.97
N TYR A 315 1.77 -4.01 10.64
CA TYR A 315 0.91 -4.05 9.46
C TYR A 315 -0.47 -3.50 9.81
N TYR A 316 -1.07 -2.70 8.94
CA TYR A 316 -2.42 -2.18 9.14
C TYR A 316 -3.39 -2.96 8.25
N LEU A 317 -4.20 -3.82 8.86
CA LEU A 317 -5.22 -4.63 8.20
C LEU A 317 -6.40 -3.74 7.78
N PRO A 318 -6.66 -3.51 6.48
CA PRO A 318 -7.81 -2.76 6.01
C PRO A 318 -9.08 -3.61 6.09
N VAL A 319 -10.11 -3.08 6.73
CA VAL A 319 -11.47 -3.63 6.72
C VAL A 319 -12.38 -2.54 6.17
N CYS A 320 -12.90 -2.77 4.96
CA CYS A 320 -13.69 -1.80 4.23
C CYS A 320 -15.14 -2.27 4.10
N GLN A 321 -16.09 -1.37 4.33
CA GLN A 321 -17.53 -1.67 4.28
C GLN A 321 -18.29 -0.54 3.63
N SER A 322 -19.42 -0.85 2.99
CA SER A 322 -20.30 0.19 2.46
C SER A 322 -20.80 1.08 3.59
N MET A 323 -20.66 2.40 3.41
CA MET A 323 -21.30 3.38 4.27
C MET A 323 -22.80 3.29 3.99
N SER A 324 -23.57 2.80 4.94
CA SER A 324 -25.03 2.90 4.83
C SER A 324 -25.41 4.36 4.66
N GLU A 325 -26.29 4.68 3.72
CA GLU A 325 -27.05 5.93 3.80
C GLU A 325 -27.74 5.91 5.16
N SER A 326 -27.29 6.78 6.08
CA SER A 326 -28.04 7.04 7.30
C SER A 326 -29.46 7.45 6.86
N GLU A 327 -30.46 6.61 7.16
CA GLU A 327 -31.88 6.94 6.94
C GLU A 327 -32.26 8.29 7.58
#